data_AF-A0A4S8L689-F1
#
_entry.id   AF-A0A4S8L689-F1
#
_cell.length_a   1.000
_cell.length_b   1.000
_cell.length_c   1.000
_cell.angle_alpha   90.00
_cell.angle_beta   90.00
_cell.angle_gamma   90.00
#
_symmetry.space_group_name_H-M   'P 1'
#
loop_
_entity.id
_entity.type
_entity.pdbx_description
1 polymer ?
#
loop_
_entity_poly.entity_id
_entity_poly.type
_entity_poly.pdbx_seq_one_letter_code
_entity_poly.pdbx_strand_id
1 'polypeptide(L)'
;EKIKLYLPSDLLNKQGRTRACVGNLPQVEAELRLAEAKDALAGVRFGLRARTSTSRFKTQNITGQVGSTRAQGVLRRIDIEIHSHKIHYRLARDALLRLQGHGSWETKLRELKDADVRGLSERVLTSREKVERQEVR
;
A
#
# COMPACT_ATOMS: atom_id res chain seq x y z
N GLU A 1 30.40 0.64 6.50
CA GLU A 1 30.09 2.08 6.30
C GLU A 1 28.58 2.27 6.15
N LYS A 2 28.00 3.37 6.65
CA LYS A 2 26.59 3.75 6.44
C LYS A 2 26.54 5.12 5.74
N ILE A 3 26.95 5.15 4.48
CA ILE A 3 26.88 6.37 3.67
C ILE A 3 25.45 6.48 3.12
N LYS A 4 24.79 7.62 3.36
CA LYS A 4 23.45 7.87 2.84
C LYS A 4 23.53 8.12 1.34
N LEU A 5 22.93 7.22 0.57
CA LEU A 5 22.73 7.39 -0.87
C LEU A 5 21.53 8.32 -1.09
N TYR A 6 21.67 9.21 -2.07
CA TYR A 6 20.61 10.14 -2.47
C TYR A 6 20.10 9.75 -3.85
N LEU A 7 18.77 9.70 -3.99
CA LEU A 7 18.11 9.53 -5.26
C LEU A 7 17.75 10.90 -5.86
N PRO A 8 17.51 11.01 -7.18
CA PRO A 8 17.01 12.24 -7.78
C PRO A 8 15.73 12.77 -7.10
N SER A 9 14.87 11.89 -6.56
CA SER A 9 13.69 12.27 -5.77
C SER A 9 13.99 12.93 -4.42
N ASP A 10 15.19 12.72 -3.86
CA ASP A 10 15.61 13.34 -2.60
C ASP A 10 16.12 14.78 -2.80
N LEU A 11 16.44 15.13 -4.05
CA LEU A 11 16.87 16.48 -4.43
C LEU A 11 15.64 17.37 -4.64
N LEU A 12 15.30 18.17 -3.63
CA LEU A 12 14.11 19.04 -3.67
C LEU A 12 14.14 20.03 -4.85
N ASN A 13 15.29 20.60 -5.17
CA ASN A 13 15.42 21.63 -6.19
C ASN A 13 15.65 21.05 -7.60
N LYS A 14 14.83 21.47 -8.57
CA LYS A 14 14.98 21.12 -9.99
C LYS A 14 16.34 21.52 -10.55
N GLN A 15 16.87 22.69 -10.15
CA GLN A 15 18.21 23.15 -10.53
C GLN A 15 19.30 22.24 -9.97
N GLY A 16 19.11 21.74 -8.75
CA GLY A 16 20.02 20.77 -8.12
C GLY A 16 20.03 19.43 -8.85
N ARG A 17 18.86 18.96 -9.27
CA ARG A 17 18.72 17.75 -10.09
C ARG A 17 19.42 17.88 -11.44
N THR A 18 19.25 19.00 -12.14
CA THR A 18 19.89 19.23 -13.44
C THR A 18 21.42 19.26 -13.35
N ARG A 19 21.98 19.74 -12.23
CA ARG A 19 23.44 19.80 -12.02
C ARG A 19 24.03 18.48 -11.54
N ALA A 20 23.33 17.74 -10.69
CA ALA A 20 23.85 16.54 -10.05
C ALA A 20 23.53 15.24 -10.81
N CYS A 21 22.43 15.21 -11.55
CA CYS A 21 21.98 14.01 -12.25
C CYS A 21 22.39 14.04 -13.73
N VAL A 22 22.72 12.86 -14.27
CA VAL A 22 22.85 12.65 -15.72
C VAL A 22 21.51 12.96 -16.39
N GLY A 23 21.55 13.52 -17.61
CA GLY A 23 20.36 13.84 -18.39
C GLY A 23 19.36 12.68 -18.44
N ASN A 24 18.07 13.00 -18.31
CA ASN A 24 16.93 12.06 -18.27
C ASN A 24 16.82 11.13 -17.05
N LEU A 25 17.80 11.08 -16.15
CA LEU A 25 17.71 10.22 -14.95
C LEU A 25 16.48 10.51 -14.06
N PRO A 26 16.08 11.77 -13.82
CA PRO A 26 14.85 12.06 -13.05
C PRO A 26 13.57 11.56 -13.73
N GLN A 27 13.56 11.49 -15.07
CA GLN A 27 12.42 10.98 -15.82
C GLN A 27 12.32 9.46 -15.72
N VAL A 28 13.45 8.76 -15.88
CA VAL A 28 13.54 7.31 -15.71
C VAL A 28 13.13 6.91 -14.29
N GLU A 29 13.58 7.66 -13.27
CA GLU A 29 13.15 7.42 -11.90
C GLU A 29 11.62 7.62 -11.77
N ALA A 30 11.05 8.68 -12.34
CA ALA A 30 9.61 8.90 -12.28
C ALA A 30 8.82 7.74 -12.90
N GLU A 31 9.25 7.22 -14.04
CA GLU A 31 8.62 6.05 -14.66
C GLU A 31 8.72 4.80 -13.78
N LEU A 32 9.88 4.57 -13.17
CA LEU A 32 10.09 3.47 -12.23
C LEU A 32 9.19 3.60 -11.00
N ARG A 33 9.09 4.78 -10.38
CA ARG A 33 8.23 5.00 -9.21
C ARG A 33 6.74 4.85 -9.56
N LEU A 34 6.35 5.19 -10.78
CA LEU A 34 4.99 4.96 -11.28
C LEU A 34 4.67 3.47 -11.40
N ALA A 35 5.61 2.67 -11.90
CA ALA A 35 5.48 1.21 -11.92
C ALA A 35 5.44 0.64 -10.49
N GLU A 36 6.38 1.03 -9.62
CA GLU A 36 6.45 0.60 -8.22
C GLU A 36 5.14 0.90 -7.46
N ALA A 37 4.58 2.10 -7.63
CA ALA A 37 3.32 2.47 -7.01
C ALA A 37 2.15 1.59 -7.49
N LYS A 38 2.10 1.25 -8.78
CA LYS A 38 1.06 0.36 -9.32
C LYS A 38 1.20 -1.07 -8.78
N ASP A 39 2.42 -1.59 -8.75
CA ASP A 39 2.71 -2.94 -8.26
C ASP A 39 2.45 -3.06 -6.77
N ALA A 40 2.84 -2.05 -5.99
CA ALA A 40 2.53 -1.96 -4.56
C ALA A 40 1.02 -1.94 -4.31
N LEU A 41 0.25 -1.18 -5.09
CA LEU A 41 -1.22 -1.19 -5.02
C LEU A 41 -1.81 -2.56 -5.36
N ALA A 42 -1.27 -3.24 -6.38
CA ALA A 42 -1.67 -4.60 -6.72
C ALA A 42 -1.37 -5.58 -5.59
N GLY A 43 -0.20 -5.46 -4.96
CA GLY A 43 0.20 -6.22 -3.77
C GLY A 43 -0.74 -6.01 -2.58
N VAL A 44 -1.11 -4.76 -2.26
CA VAL A 44 -2.10 -4.46 -1.22
C VAL A 44 -3.44 -5.13 -1.52
N ARG A 45 -3.93 -5.03 -2.77
CA ARG A 45 -5.21 -5.65 -3.18
C ARG A 45 -5.15 -7.17 -3.10
N PHE A 46 -4.06 -7.77 -3.53
CA PHE A 46 -3.83 -9.21 -3.46
C PHE A 46 -3.79 -9.68 -2.00
N GLY A 47 -3.02 -9.01 -1.14
CA GLY A 47 -2.95 -9.32 0.28
C GLY A 47 -4.31 -9.23 0.97
N LEU A 48 -5.12 -8.21 0.67
CA LEU A 48 -6.48 -8.09 1.23
C LEU A 48 -7.41 -9.24 0.81
N ARG A 49 -7.29 -9.71 -0.45
CA ARG A 49 -8.02 -10.90 -0.92
C ARG A 49 -7.53 -12.15 -0.20
N ALA A 50 -6.22 -12.35 -0.11
CA ALA A 50 -5.61 -13.47 0.60
C ALA A 50 -6.06 -13.50 2.07
N ARG A 51 -6.02 -12.37 2.78
CA ARG A 51 -6.50 -12.24 4.17
C ARG A 51 -7.95 -12.69 4.32
N THR A 52 -8.81 -12.23 3.40
CA THR A 52 -10.23 -12.59 3.41
C THR A 52 -10.44 -14.08 3.18
N SER A 53 -9.76 -14.66 2.19
CA SER A 53 -9.84 -16.09 1.88
C SER A 53 -9.29 -16.96 3.02
N THR A 54 -8.13 -16.62 3.57
CA THR A 54 -7.52 -17.35 4.69
C THR A 54 -8.35 -17.23 5.96
N SER A 55 -8.95 -16.07 6.24
CA SER A 55 -9.86 -15.90 7.38
C SER A 55 -11.10 -16.78 7.24
N ARG A 56 -11.74 -16.82 6.06
CA ARG A 56 -12.87 -17.72 5.78
C ARG A 56 -12.47 -19.18 5.95
N PHE A 57 -11.33 -19.58 5.38
CA PHE A 57 -10.83 -20.95 5.50
C PHE A 57 -10.59 -21.33 6.96
N LYS A 58 -9.98 -20.45 7.76
CA LYS A 58 -9.76 -20.66 9.20
C LYS A 58 -11.08 -20.90 9.92
N THR A 59 -12.07 -20.04 9.73
CA THR A 59 -13.38 -20.16 10.41
C THR A 59 -14.11 -21.45 10.04
N GLN A 60 -14.01 -21.90 8.79
CA GLN A 60 -14.75 -23.07 8.31
C GLN A 60 -14.09 -24.42 8.61
N ASN A 61 -12.75 -24.49 8.59
CA ASN A 61 -12.04 -25.77 8.54
C ASN A 61 -11.15 -26.03 9.75
N ILE A 62 -10.79 -25.00 10.53
CA ILE A 62 -9.78 -25.11 11.58
C ILE A 62 -10.44 -25.18 12.94
N THR A 63 -10.32 -26.33 13.58
CA THR A 63 -10.75 -26.59 14.95
C THR A 63 -9.53 -26.79 15.87
N GLY A 64 -9.73 -26.59 17.18
CA GLY A 64 -8.69 -26.74 18.18
C GLY A 64 -7.65 -25.61 18.22
N GLN A 65 -6.91 -25.55 19.33
CA GLN A 65 -6.02 -24.44 19.65
C GLN A 65 -4.79 -24.38 18.73
N VAL A 66 -4.12 -25.52 18.50
CA VAL A 66 -2.88 -25.57 17.71
C VAL A 66 -3.10 -25.12 16.26
N GLY A 67 -4.17 -25.61 15.63
CA GLY A 67 -4.55 -25.21 14.27
C GLY A 67 -4.87 -23.71 14.19
N SER A 68 -5.62 -23.20 15.19
CA SER A 68 -5.97 -21.77 15.26
C SER A 68 -4.73 -20.88 15.36
N THR A 69 -3.75 -21.25 16.19
CA THR A 69 -2.49 -20.50 16.34
C THR A 69 -1.67 -20.50 15.05
N ARG A 70 -1.55 -21.64 14.36
CA ARG A 70 -0.85 -21.73 13.07
C ARG A 70 -1.52 -20.86 12.01
N ALA A 71 -2.85 -20.91 11.90
CA ALA A 71 -3.61 -20.09 10.98
C ALA A 71 -3.48 -18.59 11.29
N GLN A 72 -3.43 -18.24 12.57
CA GLN A 72 -3.17 -16.87 13.00
C GLN A 72 -1.78 -16.39 12.58
N GLY A 73 -0.77 -17.25 12.66
CA GLY A 73 0.58 -16.95 12.15
C GLY A 73 0.60 -16.69 10.63
N VAL A 74 -0.19 -17.44 9.85
CA VAL A 74 -0.35 -17.18 8.41
C VAL A 74 -1.01 -15.83 8.16
N LEU A 75 -2.12 -15.53 8.85
CA LEU A 75 -2.80 -14.24 8.73
C LEU A 75 -1.88 -13.06 9.09
N ARG A 76 -1.09 -13.21 10.16
CA ARG A 76 -0.10 -12.19 10.56
C ARG A 76 0.93 -11.93 9.47
N ARG A 77 1.43 -12.97 8.79
CA ARG A 77 2.35 -12.81 7.65
C ARG A 77 1.69 -12.02 6.52
N ILE A 78 0.45 -12.35 6.18
CA ILE A 78 -0.31 -11.61 5.17
C ILE A 78 -0.46 -10.13 5.55
N ASP A 79 -0.76 -9.82 6.83
CA ASP A 79 -0.88 -8.45 7.30
C ASP A 79 0.45 -7.68 7.22
N ILE A 80 1.58 -8.35 7.51
CA ILE A 80 2.92 -7.75 7.34
C ILE A 80 3.18 -7.41 5.87
N GLU A 81 2.87 -8.31 4.94
CA GLU A 81 3.04 -8.07 3.50
C GLU A 81 2.16 -6.90 3.02
N ILE A 82 0.89 -6.85 3.44
CA ILE A 82 0.00 -5.73 3.13
C ILE A 82 0.59 -4.41 3.64
N HIS A 83 1.11 -4.41 4.87
CA HIS A 83 1.72 -3.23 5.47
C HIS A 83 2.98 -2.79 4.72
N SER A 84 3.83 -3.73 4.33
CA SER A 84 5.01 -3.48 3.50
C SER A 84 4.62 -2.81 2.18
N HIS A 85 3.70 -3.42 1.41
CA HIS A 85 3.23 -2.84 0.15
C HIS A 85 2.58 -1.46 0.33
N LYS A 86 1.85 -1.24 1.42
CA LYS A 86 1.28 0.08 1.75
C LYS A 86 2.37 1.13 1.94
N ILE A 87 3.47 0.79 2.64
CA ILE A 87 4.61 1.71 2.82
C ILE A 87 5.26 1.99 1.48
N HIS A 88 5.58 0.96 0.69
CA HIS A 88 6.16 1.12 -0.64
C HIS A 88 5.33 2.03 -1.54
N TYR A 89 3.99 1.84 -1.54
CA TYR A 89 3.08 2.70 -2.28
C TYR A 89 3.21 4.18 -1.88
N ARG A 90 3.23 4.47 -0.57
CA ARG A 90 3.33 5.84 -0.07
C ARG A 90 4.68 6.47 -0.44
N LEU A 91 5.77 5.73 -0.25
CA LEU A 91 7.12 6.20 -0.60
C LEU A 91 7.26 6.46 -2.10
N ALA A 92 6.75 5.56 -2.95
CA ALA A 92 6.77 5.73 -4.40
C ALA A 92 5.92 6.93 -4.84
N ARG A 93 4.73 7.12 -4.25
CA ARG A 93 3.86 8.27 -4.51
C ARG A 93 4.51 9.60 -4.08
N ASP A 94 5.15 9.64 -2.92
CA ASP A 94 5.83 10.85 -2.44
C ASP A 94 7.03 11.21 -3.32
N ALA A 95 7.79 10.21 -3.77
CA ALA A 95 8.89 10.42 -4.71
C ALA A 95 8.39 10.94 -6.07
N LEU A 96 7.30 10.36 -6.60
CA LEU A 96 6.65 10.88 -7.81
C LEU A 96 6.23 12.33 -7.67
N LEU A 97 5.64 12.69 -6.52
CA LEU A 97 5.20 14.05 -6.24
C LEU A 97 6.39 15.02 -6.21
N ARG A 98 7.54 14.62 -5.66
CA ARG A 98 8.76 15.45 -5.69
C ARG A 98 9.35 15.61 -7.09
N LEU A 99 9.26 14.56 -7.91
CA LEU A 99 9.85 14.54 -9.26
C LEU A 99 9.01 15.32 -10.26
N GLN A 100 7.72 14.97 -10.40
CA GLN A 100 6.81 15.51 -11.42
C GLN A 100 5.92 16.63 -10.90
N GLY A 101 5.71 16.73 -9.59
CA GLY A 101 4.72 17.62 -9.01
C GLY A 101 3.29 17.10 -9.14
N HIS A 102 2.34 17.96 -8.78
CA HIS A 102 0.91 17.66 -8.91
C HIS A 102 0.50 17.54 -10.38
N GLY A 103 -0.29 16.52 -10.72
CA GLY A 103 -0.71 16.30 -12.10
C GLY A 103 -1.79 15.24 -12.26
N SER A 104 -2.10 14.91 -13.52
CA SER A 104 -3.14 13.93 -13.90
C SER A 104 -2.87 12.50 -13.46
N TRP A 105 -1.65 12.20 -13.00
CA TRP A 105 -1.30 10.89 -12.47
C TRP A 105 -1.93 10.63 -11.09
N GLU A 106 -2.24 11.67 -10.31
CA GLU A 106 -2.88 11.55 -8.99
C GLU A 106 -4.30 11.02 -9.05
N THR A 107 -5.01 11.25 -10.15
CA THR A 107 -6.36 10.70 -10.37
C THR A 107 -6.31 9.18 -10.43
N LYS A 108 -5.22 8.61 -10.94
CA LYS A 108 -4.97 7.17 -11.02
C LYS A 108 -4.35 6.63 -9.73
N LEU A 109 -3.40 7.35 -9.14
CA LEU A 109 -2.67 6.99 -7.92
C LEU A 109 -3.03 7.94 -6.77
N ARG A 110 -4.18 7.69 -6.16
CA ARG A 110 -4.71 8.50 -5.04
C ARG A 110 -3.95 8.25 -3.75
N GLU A 111 -4.01 9.20 -2.84
CA GLU A 111 -3.52 8.98 -1.48
C GLU A 111 -4.21 7.76 -0.85
N LEU A 112 -3.44 6.83 -0.31
CA LEU A 112 -3.94 5.62 0.35
C LEU A 112 -4.02 5.86 1.85
N LYS A 113 -5.23 6.02 2.38
CA LYS A 113 -5.46 6.19 3.82
C LYS A 113 -5.51 4.84 4.52
N ASP A 114 -5.26 4.83 5.82
CA ASP A 114 -5.34 3.61 6.62
C ASP A 114 -6.74 2.98 6.57
N ALA A 115 -7.77 3.83 6.53
CA ALA A 115 -9.17 3.41 6.40
C ALA A 115 -9.49 2.73 5.04
N ASP A 116 -8.65 2.92 4.02
CA ASP A 116 -8.86 2.31 2.70
C ASP A 116 -8.34 0.87 2.65
N VAL A 117 -7.42 0.49 3.54
CA VAL A 117 -6.77 -0.83 3.58
C VAL A 117 -7.63 -1.82 4.36
N ARG A 118 -8.80 -2.13 3.79
CA ARG A 118 -9.78 -3.03 4.41
C ARG A 118 -10.32 -4.06 3.44
N GLY A 119 -10.72 -5.23 3.97
CA GLY A 119 -11.29 -6.30 3.16
C GLY A 119 -12.65 -5.92 2.57
N LEU A 120 -13.03 -6.52 1.44
CA LEU A 120 -14.34 -6.27 0.82
C LEU A 120 -15.49 -6.62 1.77
N SER A 121 -15.40 -7.75 2.46
CA SER A 121 -16.40 -8.19 3.45
C SER A 121 -16.46 -7.27 4.67
N GLU A 122 -15.31 -6.71 5.08
CA GLU A 122 -15.18 -5.80 6.22
C GLU A 122 -15.87 -4.45 5.94
N ARG A 123 -15.84 -3.99 4.68
CA ARG A 123 -16.61 -2.83 4.22
C ARG A 123 -18.12 -3.04 4.32
N VAL A 124 -18.62 -4.23 3.96
CA VAL A 124 -20.07 -4.54 4.04
C VAL A 124 -20.54 -4.64 5.49
N LEU A 125 -19.74 -5.29 6.35
CA LEU A 125 -20.04 -5.43 7.78
C LEU A 125 -20.12 -4.05 8.45
N THR A 126 -19.09 -3.21 8.28
CA THR A 126 -19.09 -1.86 8.86
C THR A 126 -20.18 -0.94 8.31
N SER A 127 -20.59 -1.10 7.04
CA SER A 127 -21.74 -0.36 6.51
C SER A 127 -23.05 -0.81 7.13
N ARG A 128 -23.26 -2.12 7.31
CA ARG A 128 -24.46 -2.67 8.00
C ARG A 128 -24.52 -2.25 9.46
N GLU A 129 -23.42 -2.37 10.20
CA GLU A 129 -23.33 -1.94 11.61
C GLU A 129 -23.64 -0.44 11.78
N LYS A 130 -23.27 0.39 10.80
CA LYS A 130 -23.60 1.82 10.79
C LYS A 130 -25.09 2.09 10.53
N VAL A 131 -25.73 1.29 9.68
CA VAL A 131 -27.17 1.36 9.40
C VAL A 131 -27.96 0.94 10.65
N GLU A 132 -27.62 -0.19 11.28
CA GLU A 132 -28.27 -0.63 12.53
C GLU A 132 -28.14 0.40 13.67
N ARG A 133 -26.97 1.04 13.81
CA ARG A 133 -26.79 2.12 14.81
C ARG A 133 -27.59 3.39 14.51
N GLN A 134 -27.97 3.63 13.26
CA GLN A 134 -28.82 4.75 12.89
C GLN A 134 -30.31 4.44 13.09
N GLU A 135 -30.72 3.19 12.94
CA GLU A 135 -32.12 2.77 13.18
C GLU A 135 -32.49 2.67 14.66
N VAL A 136 -31.50 2.46 15.54
CA VAL A 136 -31.70 2.39 17.00
C VAL A 136 -31.79 3.78 17.66
N ARG A 137 -31.64 4.88 16.90
CA ARG A 137 -31.59 6.26 17.41
C ARG A 137 -32.75 7.11 16.93
#